data_AF-A0AAU9EH15-F1
#
_entry.id   AF-A0AAU9EH15-F1
#
_cell.length_a   1.000
_cell.length_b   1.000
_cell.length_c   1.000
_cell.angle_alpha   90.00
_cell.angle_beta   90.00
_cell.angle_gamma   90.00
#
_symmetry.space_group_name_H-M   'P 1'
#
loop_
_entity.id
_entity.type
_entity.pdbx_description
1 polymer ?
#
loop_
_entity_poly.entity_id
_entity_poly.type
_entity_poly.pdbx_seq_one_letter_code
_entity_poly.pdbx_strand_id
1 'polypeptide(L)' 'MYILEGTFECYGFDAETDALVDTQVCGPGSSVYIPSMEPHGMKNLSQDEVGRFLCCIANVYEDEEAL' A
#
# COMPACT_ATOMS: atom_id res chain seq x y z
N MET A 1 2.11 3.41 3.36
CA MET A 1 1.52 2.49 4.36
C MET A 1 2.51 2.23 5.48
N TYR A 2 2.07 2.06 6.73
CA TYR A 2 2.91 1.66 7.87
C TYR A 2 2.31 0.43 8.55
N ILE A 3 3.09 -0.63 8.74
CA ILE A 3 2.60 -1.91 9.26
C ILE A 3 2.60 -1.90 10.78
N LEU A 4 1.44 -2.21 11.38
CA LEU A 4 1.26 -2.29 12.84
C LEU A 4 1.31 -3.74 13.33
N GLU A 5 0.63 -4.65 12.64
CA GLU A 5 0.50 -6.06 13.02
C GLU A 5 0.45 -6.94 11.77
N GLY A 6 0.92 -8.19 11.90
CA GLY A 6 1.00 -9.16 10.82
C GLY A 6 2.17 -8.91 9.85
N THR A 7 2.30 -9.79 8.88
CA THR A 7 3.31 -9.71 7.82
C THR A 7 2.60 -9.61 6.47
N PHE A 8 2.99 -8.64 5.64
CA PHE A 8 2.37 -8.41 4.34
C PHE A 8 3.37 -8.59 3.21
N GLU A 9 2.92 -9.16 2.10
CA GLU A 9 3.55 -8.96 0.79
C GLU A 9 2.92 -7.72 0.18
N CYS A 10 3.72 -6.68 -0.08
CA CYS A 10 3.29 -5.46 -0.74
C CYS A 10 3.75 -5.47 -2.19
N TYR A 11 2.93 -4.88 -3.06
CA TYR A 11 3.09 -4.91 -4.51
C TYR A 11 3.08 -3.49 -5.09
N GLY A 12 3.96 -3.23 -6.05
CA GLY A 12 3.88 -2.09 -6.96
C GLY A 12 3.63 -2.58 -8.39
N PHE A 13 2.79 -1.85 -9.13
CA PHE A 13 2.45 -2.19 -10.52
C PHE A 13 2.85 -1.07 -11.48
N ASP A 14 3.15 -1.44 -12.71
CA ASP A 14 3.28 -0.50 -13.82
C ASP A 14 1.89 0.05 -14.19
N ALA A 15 1.75 1.38 -14.22
CA ALA A 15 0.45 2.04 -14.40
C ALA A 15 -0.15 1.90 -15.82
N GLU A 16 0.65 1.54 -16.82
CA GLU A 16 0.18 1.38 -18.20
C GLU A 16 -0.20 -0.07 -18.52
N THR A 17 0.55 -1.02 -17.96
CA THR A 17 0.48 -2.44 -18.34
C THR A 17 -0.08 -3.35 -17.26
N ASP A 18 -0.32 -2.82 -16.04
CA ASP A 18 -0.69 -3.58 -14.84
C ASP A 18 0.32 -4.68 -14.46
N ALA A 19 1.54 -4.63 -15.02
CA ALA A 19 2.58 -5.60 -14.71
C ALA A 19 3.08 -5.39 -13.27
N LEU A 20 3.28 -6.49 -12.52
CA LEU A 20 3.92 -6.43 -11.20
C LEU A 20 5.39 -6.05 -11.38
N VAL A 21 5.80 -4.88 -10.87
CA VAL A 21 7.17 -4.35 -11.02
C VAL A 21 7.97 -4.37 -9.73
N ASP A 22 7.30 -4.42 -8.56
CA ASP A 22 7.95 -4.46 -7.27
C ASP A 22 7.21 -5.36 -6.28
N THR A 23 7.98 -6.05 -5.44
CA THR A 23 7.45 -6.83 -4.33
C THR A 23 8.37 -6.76 -3.12
N GLN A 24 7.77 -6.52 -1.95
CA GLN A 24 8.48 -6.49 -0.68
C GLN A 24 7.65 -7.11 0.44
N VAL A 25 8.31 -7.92 1.28
CA VAL A 25 7.70 -8.45 2.50
C VAL A 25 7.94 -7.49 3.65
N CYS A 26 6.87 -7.05 4.30
CA CYS A 26 6.85 -6.01 5.32
C CYS A 26 6.22 -6.53 6.62
N GLY A 27 6.95 -6.41 7.73
CA GLY A 27 6.44 -6.68 9.08
C GLY A 27 6.22 -5.40 9.90
N PRO A 28 5.80 -5.53 11.17
CA PRO A 28 5.56 -4.39 12.05
C PRO A 28 6.76 -3.43 12.11
N GLY A 29 6.49 -2.13 12.01
CA GLY A 29 7.53 -1.10 11.97
C GLY A 29 8.03 -0.72 10.57
N SER A 30 7.62 -1.47 9.54
CA SER A 30 7.98 -1.15 8.15
C SER A 30 7.12 0.00 7.61
N SER A 31 7.74 0.95 6.91
CA SER A 31 7.07 1.94 6.08
C SER A 31 7.24 1.60 4.60
N VAL A 32 6.12 1.62 3.88
CA VAL A 32 6.07 1.47 2.42
C VAL A 32 5.62 2.82 1.85
N TYR A 33 6.47 3.44 1.04
CA TYR A 33 6.13 4.67 0.33
C TYR A 33 5.73 4.31 -1.10
N ILE A 34 4.55 4.76 -1.52
CA ILE A 34 4.06 4.65 -2.89
C ILE A 34 3.81 6.08 -3.38
N PRO A 35 4.33 6.48 -4.55
CA PRO A 35 4.01 7.77 -5.14
C PRO A 35 2.49 7.93 -5.36
N SER A 36 2.01 9.17 -5.39
CA SER A 36 0.58 9.43 -5.57
C SER A 36 0.06 8.86 -6.89
N MET A 37 -1.19 8.39 -6.90
CA MET A 37 -1.88 7.81 -8.06
C MET A 37 -1.27 6.52 -8.64
N GLU A 38 -0.23 5.94 -8.01
CA GLU A 38 0.37 4.69 -8.49
C GLU A 38 -0.41 3.46 -8.00
N PRO A 39 -0.66 2.46 -8.87
CA PRO A 39 -1.32 1.23 -8.48
C PRO A 39 -0.45 0.41 -7.51
N HIS A 40 -1.04 -0.01 -6.40
CA HIS A 40 -0.37 -0.81 -5.39
C HIS A 40 -1.33 -1.77 -4.71
N GLY A 41 -0.78 -2.83 -4.16
CA GLY A 41 -1.56 -3.86 -3.46
C GLY A 41 -0.84 -4.41 -2.25
N MET A 42 -1.56 -5.20 -1.47
CA MET A 42 -0.98 -5.93 -0.35
C MET A 42 -1.75 -7.22 -0.04
N LYS A 43 -1.03 -8.24 0.40
CA LYS A 43 -1.58 -9.51 0.87
C LYS A 43 -1.05 -9.81 2.26
N ASN A 44 -1.95 -10.05 3.22
CA ASN A 44 -1.55 -10.57 4.52
C ASN A 44 -1.04 -12.01 4.36
N LEU A 45 0.18 -12.26 4.81
CA LEU A 45 0.84 -13.57 4.81
C LEU A 45 0.75 -14.27 6.16
N SER A 46 0.33 -13.57 7.22
CA SER A 46 0.11 -14.20 8.53
C SER A 46 -1.00 -15.24 8.45
N GLN A 47 -0.77 -16.41 9.04
CA GLN A 47 -1.75 -17.52 9.04
C GLN A 47 -2.88 -17.28 10.04
N ASP A 48 -2.52 -16.91 11.28
CA ASP A 48 -3.46 -16.82 12.40
C ASP A 48 -3.55 -15.41 13.02
N GLU A 49 -2.83 -14.44 12.45
CA GLU A 49 -2.80 -13.06 12.96
C GLU A 49 -3.57 -12.10 12.04
N VAL A 50 -4.29 -11.17 12.66
CA VAL A 50 -4.92 -10.06 11.95
C VAL A 50 -3.84 -9.14 11.41
N GLY A 51 -3.90 -8.86 10.11
CA GLY A 51 -3.09 -7.82 9.51
C GLY A 51 -3.67 -6.44 9.82
N ARG A 52 -2.87 -5.54 10.40
CA ARG A 52 -3.24 -4.13 10.62
C ARG A 52 -2.17 -3.20 10.10
N PHE A 53 -2.60 -2.14 9.43
CA PHE A 53 -1.72 -1.12 8.87
C PHE A 53 -2.39 0.25 8.87
N LEU A 54 -1.58 1.29 8.83
CA LEU A 54 -2.02 2.67 8.62
C LEU A 54 -1.77 3.06 7.16
N CYS A 55 -2.82 3.51 6.48
CA CYS A 55 -2.72 4.12 5.17
C CYS A 55 -2.84 5.64 5.32
N CYS A 56 -1.75 6.36 5.06
CA CYS A 56 -1.78 7.81 4.93
C CYS A 56 -1.81 8.13 3.44
N ILE A 57 -2.99 8.50 2.94
CA ILE A 57 -3.19 8.88 1.54
C ILE A 57 -3.20 10.40 1.52
N ALA A 58 -2.19 11.01 0.90
CA ALA A 58 -2.22 12.44 0.59
C ALA A 58 -3.18 12.62 -0.59
N ASN A 59 -4.39 13.13 -0.31
CA ASN A 59 -5.46 13.54 -1.22
C ASN A 59 -5.31 13.18 -2.71
N VAL A 60 -6.19 12.29 -3.18
CA VAL A 60 -6.37 11.93 -4.61
C VAL A 60 -7.51 12.70 -5.30
N TYR A 61 -8.12 13.66 -4.61
CA TYR A 61 -9.16 14.50 -5.18
C TYR A 61 -8.65 15.94 -5.28
N GLU A 62 -8.64 16.48 -6.49
CA GLU A 62 -8.76 17.93 -6.67
C GLU A 62 -10.15 18.32 -6.14
N ASP A 63 -10.24 19.34 -5.29
CA ASP A 63 -11.52 19.93 -4.90
C ASP A 63 -12.21 20.51 -6.14
N GLU A 64 -12.94 19.69 -6.90
CA GLU A 64 -13.83 20.18 -7.97
C GLU A 64 -15.11 20.84 -7.41
N GLU A 65 -15.28 20.94 -6.08
CA GLU A 65 -16.37 21.67 -5.41
C GLU A 65 -15.90 22.49 -4.19
N ALA A 66 -14.83 23.28 -4.35
CA ALA A 66 -14.50 24.36 -3.42
C ALA A 66 -14.59 25.75 -4.07
N LEU A 67 -15.66 26.01 -4.84
CA LEU A 67 -16.14 27.36 -5.20
C LEU A 67 -17.66 27.42 -5.30
#